data_AF-A0A950IUE8-F1
#
_entry.id   AF-A0A950IUE8-F1
#
_cell.length_a   1.000
_cell.length_b   1.000
_cell.length_c   1.000
_cell.angle_alpha   90.00
_cell.angle_beta   90.00
_cell.angle_gamma   90.00
#
_symmetry.space_group_name_H-M   'P 1'
#
loop_
_entity.id
_entity.type
_entity.pdbx_description
1 polymer ?
#
loop_
_entity_poly.entity_id
_entity_poly.type
_entity_poly.pdbx_seq_one_letter_code
_entity_poly.pdbx_strand_id
1 'polypeptide(L)'
;MPLLTAAQVAQEAHVQQTPNGVFYATFGETNVAAEDLERVVQAVPAAIAKALTRRAWYFVPLAIGEDDETTIAPTYNIDLGDRAICHRNVSFGSSDFTFISTRLMQDRFALAFEYFINVAHQFVEAVGVPESFSELVWSQVKADVRGETSQDAWESRRRTRDRGRPHEASDLATEGREHVDEKAKTAYFEAAFSDALAIYMLAVTIDFDYTDLREREYPLLAAPALAERLRHVAGLFPANPGYEFEIRYRRRT
;
A
#
# COMPACT_ATOMS: atom_id res chain seq x y z
N MET A 1 -2.54 -15.87 27.50
CA MET A 1 -1.16 -15.35 27.54
C MET A 1 -1.21 -13.83 27.62
N PRO A 2 -0.25 -13.16 28.28
CA PRO A 2 -0.26 -11.71 28.37
C PRO A 2 0.00 -11.06 27.00
N LEU A 3 -0.59 -9.90 26.78
CA LEU A 3 -0.22 -9.01 25.68
C LEU A 3 1.14 -8.38 25.96
N LEU A 4 1.94 -8.18 24.93
CA LEU A 4 3.25 -7.55 25.02
C LEU A 4 3.19 -6.17 24.39
N THR A 5 3.94 -5.20 24.93
CA THR A 5 4.06 -3.89 24.29
C THR A 5 4.84 -4.00 22.98
N ALA A 6 4.57 -3.11 22.03
CA ALA A 6 5.37 -3.00 20.80
C ALA A 6 6.88 -2.85 21.08
N ALA A 7 7.25 -2.13 22.15
CA ALA A 7 8.65 -1.95 22.54
C ALA A 7 9.31 -3.25 23.03
N GLN A 8 8.60 -4.06 23.81
CA GLN A 8 9.09 -5.38 24.22
C GLN A 8 9.32 -6.29 23.01
N VAL A 9 8.35 -6.36 22.10
CA VAL A 9 8.50 -7.16 20.88
C VAL A 9 9.65 -6.67 20.00
N ALA A 10 9.82 -5.35 19.84
CA ALA A 10 10.93 -4.78 19.08
C ALA A 10 12.31 -5.09 19.70
N GLN A 11 12.39 -5.28 21.03
CA GLN A 11 13.62 -5.67 21.71
C GLN A 11 13.89 -7.18 21.65
N GLU A 12 12.83 -7.99 21.64
CA GLU A 12 12.94 -9.46 21.68
C GLU A 12 13.06 -10.09 20.28
N ALA A 13 12.43 -9.51 19.26
CA ALA A 13 12.42 -10.09 17.93
C ALA A 13 13.77 -9.93 17.23
N HIS A 14 14.20 -10.99 16.53
CA HIS A 14 15.43 -10.97 15.75
C HIS A 14 15.19 -10.31 14.38
N VAL A 15 15.61 -9.06 14.23
CA VAL A 15 15.56 -8.34 12.95
C VAL A 15 16.57 -8.93 11.97
N GLN A 16 16.09 -9.22 10.76
CA GLN A 16 16.86 -9.74 9.64
C GLN A 16 16.82 -8.74 8.50
N GLN A 17 17.80 -8.82 7.60
CA GLN A 17 17.83 -8.03 6.38
C GLN A 17 17.82 -8.96 5.18
N THR A 18 16.88 -8.73 4.26
CA THR A 18 16.79 -9.44 2.98
C THR A 18 17.81 -8.93 1.97
N PRO A 19 18.14 -9.69 0.90
CA PRO A 19 19.14 -9.27 -0.09
C PRO A 19 18.84 -7.96 -0.83
N ASN A 20 17.56 -7.59 -0.96
CA ASN A 20 17.11 -6.29 -1.52
C ASN A 20 17.24 -5.13 -0.52
N GLY A 21 17.61 -5.40 0.74
CA GLY A 21 17.92 -4.40 1.75
C GLY A 21 16.78 -4.10 2.74
N VAL A 22 15.65 -4.79 2.66
CA VAL A 22 14.51 -4.62 3.56
C VAL A 22 14.78 -5.28 4.91
N PHE A 23 14.55 -4.55 6.01
CA PHE A 23 14.61 -5.07 7.36
C PHE A 23 13.26 -5.64 7.79
N TYR A 24 13.23 -6.86 8.31
CA TYR A 24 11.99 -7.46 8.81
C TYR A 24 12.25 -8.39 9.99
N ALA A 25 11.21 -8.69 10.76
CA ALA A 25 11.26 -9.64 11.85
C ALA A 25 9.94 -10.43 11.93
N THR A 26 10.02 -11.61 12.53
CA THR A 26 8.84 -12.40 12.93
C THR A 26 8.84 -12.55 14.44
N PHE A 27 7.66 -12.54 15.05
CA PHE A 27 7.52 -12.78 16.48
C PHE A 27 6.23 -13.56 16.76
N GLY A 28 6.29 -14.61 17.58
CA GLY A 28 5.11 -15.43 17.92
C GLY A 28 4.68 -16.42 16.84
N GLU A 29 3.47 -16.98 16.99
CA GLU A 29 2.90 -18.02 16.12
C GLU A 29 2.20 -17.44 14.87
N THR A 30 2.99 -16.99 13.90
CA THR A 30 2.48 -16.33 12.68
C THR A 30 1.74 -17.27 11.72
N ASN A 31 2.00 -18.58 11.78
CA ASN A 31 1.56 -19.57 10.78
C ASN A 31 1.99 -19.24 9.33
N VAL A 32 3.07 -18.47 9.15
CA VAL A 32 3.67 -18.19 7.85
C VAL A 32 5.03 -18.88 7.81
N ALA A 33 5.30 -19.68 6.77
CA ALA A 33 6.62 -20.28 6.62
C ALA A 33 7.66 -19.19 6.34
N ALA A 34 8.84 -19.30 6.95
CA ALA A 34 9.90 -18.29 6.83
C ALA A 34 10.31 -18.03 5.37
N GLU A 35 10.44 -19.08 4.57
CA GLU A 35 10.81 -18.99 3.15
C GLU A 35 9.75 -18.27 2.32
N ASP A 36 8.46 -18.53 2.58
CA ASP A 36 7.36 -17.83 1.90
C ASP A 36 7.35 -16.35 2.28
N LEU A 37 7.58 -16.03 3.55
CA LEU A 37 7.64 -14.64 4.02
C LEU A 37 8.83 -13.90 3.43
N GLU A 38 10.02 -14.49 3.45
CA GLU A 38 11.22 -13.90 2.87
C GLU A 38 11.01 -13.61 1.38
N ARG A 39 10.36 -14.52 0.64
CA ARG A 39 10.01 -14.31 -0.77
C ARG A 39 9.07 -13.10 -0.96
N VAL A 40 8.08 -12.92 -0.10
CA VAL A 40 7.19 -11.75 -0.14
C VAL A 40 7.97 -10.46 0.15
N VAL A 41 8.81 -10.44 1.18
CA VAL A 41 9.63 -9.27 1.55
C VAL A 41 10.64 -8.92 0.47
N GLN A 42 11.25 -9.93 -0.16
CA GLN A 42 12.22 -9.75 -1.22
C GLN A 42 11.60 -9.28 -2.54
N ALA A 43 10.27 -9.31 -2.70
CA ALA A 43 9.60 -8.77 -3.86
C ALA A 43 9.65 -7.24 -3.94
N VAL A 44 9.94 -6.54 -2.83
CA VAL A 44 10.12 -5.07 -2.84
C VAL A 44 11.34 -4.70 -3.67
N PRO A 45 11.21 -3.94 -4.77
CA PRO A 45 12.34 -3.51 -5.58
C PRO A 45 13.46 -2.87 -4.74
N ALA A 46 14.72 -3.23 -5.00
CA ALA A 46 15.86 -2.73 -4.22
C ALA A 46 15.96 -1.18 -4.20
N ALA A 47 15.52 -0.52 -5.27
CA ALA A 47 15.45 0.94 -5.33
C ALA A 47 14.44 1.53 -4.34
N ILE A 48 13.31 0.85 -4.11
CA ILE A 48 12.30 1.24 -3.12
C ILE A 48 12.84 0.97 -1.71
N ALA A 49 13.40 -0.21 -1.47
CA ALA A 49 13.98 -0.59 -0.18
C ALA A 49 15.06 0.39 0.30
N LYS A 50 15.89 0.91 -0.62
CA LYS A 50 16.93 1.90 -0.30
C LYS A 50 16.40 3.22 0.27
N ALA A 51 15.15 3.60 -0.05
CA ALA A 51 14.52 4.78 0.53
C ALA A 51 13.93 4.53 1.93
N LEU A 52 13.84 3.26 2.36
CA LEU A 52 13.17 2.85 3.60
C LEU A 52 14.13 2.28 4.65
N THR A 53 15.39 2.71 4.65
CA THR A 53 16.46 2.14 5.52
C THR A 53 16.26 2.33 7.02
N ARG A 54 15.38 3.24 7.43
CA ARG A 54 15.02 3.48 8.84
C ARG A 54 13.79 2.69 9.29
N ARG A 55 13.24 1.85 8.41
CA ARG A 55 12.01 1.11 8.66
C ARG A 55 12.27 -0.39 8.77
N ALA A 56 11.52 -1.05 9.65
CA ALA A 56 11.46 -2.50 9.72
C ALA A 56 10.02 -3.00 9.85
N TRP A 57 9.72 -4.12 9.20
CA TRP A 57 8.38 -4.73 9.20
C TRP A 57 8.35 -5.94 10.11
N TYR A 58 7.43 -5.93 11.08
CA TYR A 58 7.28 -6.96 12.10
C TYR A 58 6.03 -7.77 11.82
N PHE A 59 6.22 -9.03 11.41
CA PHE A 59 5.15 -9.96 11.16
C PHE A 59 4.80 -10.67 12.49
N VAL A 60 3.62 -10.37 13.00
CA VAL A 60 3.12 -10.84 14.30
C VAL A 60 1.78 -11.54 14.12
N PRO A 61 1.32 -12.38 15.07
CA PRO A 61 0.01 -13.02 14.97
C PRO A 61 -1.10 -11.97 14.93
N LEU A 62 -1.18 -11.14 15.97
CA LEU A 62 -2.17 -10.09 16.12
C LEU A 62 -1.51 -8.86 16.75
N ALA A 63 -1.57 -7.74 16.05
CA ALA A 63 -1.38 -6.40 16.58
C ALA A 63 -2.73 -5.85 17.02
N ILE A 64 -2.76 -5.24 18.20
CA ILE A 64 -3.95 -4.63 18.81
C ILE A 64 -3.62 -3.16 19.03
N GLY A 65 -4.49 -2.29 18.52
CA GLY A 65 -4.40 -0.85 18.72
C GLY A 65 -5.57 -0.37 19.57
N GLU A 66 -5.33 -0.17 20.86
CA GLU A 66 -6.33 0.32 21.82
C GLU A 66 -5.77 1.49 22.61
N ASP A 67 -6.58 2.54 22.80
CA ASP A 67 -6.24 3.71 23.61
C ASP A 67 -4.85 4.30 23.30
N ASP A 68 -4.53 4.40 22.00
CA ASP A 68 -3.23 4.81 21.43
C ASP A 68 -2.02 3.92 21.74
N GLU A 69 -2.19 2.86 22.53
CA GLU A 69 -1.18 1.85 22.77
C GLU A 69 -1.21 0.75 21.70
N THR A 70 -0.02 0.28 21.33
CA THR A 70 0.13 -0.86 20.44
C THR A 70 0.65 -2.04 21.24
N THR A 71 -0.17 -3.09 21.31
CA THR A 71 0.18 -4.35 21.97
C THR A 71 0.10 -5.51 20.99
N ILE A 72 0.86 -6.56 21.29
CA ILE A 72 1.05 -7.72 20.43
C ILE A 72 0.61 -8.97 21.20
N ALA A 73 -0.26 -9.76 20.58
CA ALA A 73 -0.57 -11.09 21.06
C ALA A 73 0.42 -12.09 20.42
N PRO A 74 1.19 -12.86 21.22
CA PRO A 74 2.17 -13.81 20.70
C PRO A 74 1.56 -15.06 20.06
N THR A 75 0.25 -15.27 20.25
CA THR A 75 -0.52 -16.37 19.66
C THR A 75 -1.91 -15.88 19.28
N TYR A 76 -2.59 -16.62 18.39
CA TYR A 76 -3.96 -16.30 17.99
C TYR A 76 -4.95 -16.66 19.11
N ASN A 77 -5.87 -15.74 19.39
CA ASN A 77 -7.05 -15.95 20.23
C ASN A 77 -8.25 -15.31 19.52
N ILE A 78 -9.39 -16.00 19.46
CA ILE A 78 -10.62 -15.49 18.84
C ILE A 78 -11.07 -14.16 19.45
N ASP A 79 -11.02 -14.02 20.77
CA ASP A 79 -11.42 -12.77 21.46
C ASP A 79 -10.51 -11.59 21.12
N LEU A 80 -9.25 -11.87 20.80
CA LEU A 80 -8.28 -10.85 20.39
C LEU A 80 -8.32 -10.62 18.88
N GLY A 81 -8.76 -11.60 18.10
CA GLY A 81 -8.94 -11.49 16.65
C GLY A 81 -9.93 -10.39 16.28
N ASP A 82 -11.04 -10.29 17.01
CA ASP A 82 -12.06 -9.25 16.81
C ASP A 82 -11.56 -7.83 17.14
N ARG A 83 -10.49 -7.73 17.94
CA ARG A 83 -9.86 -6.47 18.36
C ARG A 83 -8.58 -6.16 17.58
N ALA A 84 -8.10 -7.12 16.81
CA ALA A 84 -6.86 -6.98 16.07
C ALA A 84 -7.04 -6.03 14.88
N ILE A 85 -5.96 -5.36 14.54
CA ILE A 85 -5.86 -4.49 13.37
C ILE A 85 -4.90 -5.10 12.36
N CYS A 86 -5.09 -4.81 11.07
CA CYS A 86 -4.27 -5.35 10.00
C CYS A 86 -2.79 -4.98 10.17
N HIS A 87 -2.54 -3.71 10.49
CA HIS A 87 -1.21 -3.19 10.74
C HIS A 87 -1.23 -2.02 11.73
N ARG A 88 -0.05 -1.68 12.26
CA ARG A 88 0.17 -0.47 13.06
C ARG A 88 1.59 0.04 12.90
N ASN A 89 1.71 1.34 12.63
CA ASN A 89 2.99 2.02 12.62
C ASN A 89 3.34 2.50 14.04
N VAL A 90 4.57 2.25 14.46
CA VAL A 90 5.12 2.63 15.77
C VAL A 90 6.52 3.17 15.57
N SER A 91 6.82 4.33 16.16
CA SER A 91 8.17 4.88 16.17
C SER A 91 8.85 4.61 17.50
N PHE A 92 10.10 4.17 17.47
CA PHE A 92 10.93 3.98 18.66
C PHE A 92 12.32 4.59 18.44
N GLY A 93 12.62 5.66 19.18
CA GLY A 93 13.87 6.41 19.00
C GLY A 93 13.99 6.96 17.59
N SER A 94 14.96 6.50 16.82
CA SER A 94 15.21 6.92 15.43
C SER A 94 14.70 5.94 14.37
N SER A 95 14.05 4.85 14.76
CA SER A 95 13.55 3.80 13.86
C SER A 95 12.03 3.77 13.85
N ASP A 96 11.46 3.46 12.68
CA ASP A 96 10.03 3.25 12.53
C ASP A 96 9.75 1.78 12.26
N PHE A 97 8.68 1.27 12.86
CA PHE A 97 8.26 -0.11 12.75
C PHE A 97 6.83 -0.19 12.24
N THR A 98 6.55 -1.19 11.41
CA THR A 98 5.19 -1.55 11.05
C THR A 98 4.92 -2.96 11.52
N PHE A 99 4.03 -3.11 12.49
CA PHE A 99 3.51 -4.42 12.88
C PHE A 99 2.42 -4.83 11.91
N ILE A 100 2.45 -6.07 11.42
CA ILE A 100 1.48 -6.64 10.48
C ILE A 100 0.91 -7.93 11.09
N SER A 101 -0.42 -7.98 11.23
CA SER A 101 -1.16 -9.11 11.80
C SER A 101 -1.33 -10.24 10.81
N THR A 102 -0.42 -11.20 10.83
CA THR A 102 -0.44 -12.39 9.97
C THR A 102 -1.66 -13.28 10.15
N ARG A 103 -2.25 -13.34 11.36
CA ARG A 103 -3.39 -14.21 11.67
C ARG A 103 -4.76 -13.54 11.47
N LEU A 104 -4.78 -12.26 11.11
CA LEU A 104 -5.98 -11.57 10.64
C LEU A 104 -6.16 -11.72 9.13
N MET A 105 -5.05 -11.94 8.41
CA MET A 105 -5.04 -12.16 6.97
C MET A 105 -5.56 -13.55 6.65
N GLN A 106 -6.54 -13.61 5.75
CA GLN A 106 -7.23 -14.87 5.43
C GLN A 106 -6.37 -15.79 4.54
N ASP A 107 -5.45 -15.21 3.77
CA ASP A 107 -4.58 -15.93 2.86
C ASP A 107 -3.28 -15.16 2.56
N ARG A 108 -2.46 -15.73 1.67
CA ARG A 108 -1.20 -15.14 1.21
C ARG A 108 -1.40 -13.84 0.44
N PHE A 109 -2.51 -13.70 -0.29
CA PHE A 109 -2.81 -12.50 -1.07
C PHE A 109 -3.05 -11.33 -0.13
N ALA A 110 -3.91 -11.49 0.87
CA ALA A 110 -4.22 -10.46 1.85
C ALA A 110 -2.98 -10.02 2.63
N LEU A 111 -2.16 -10.97 3.09
CA LEU A 111 -0.91 -10.66 3.80
C LEU A 111 0.09 -9.89 2.94
N ALA A 112 0.32 -10.36 1.70
CA ALA A 112 1.25 -9.72 0.78
C ALA A 112 0.75 -8.31 0.42
N PHE A 113 -0.54 -8.16 0.13
CA PHE A 113 -1.10 -6.86 -0.22
C PHE A 113 -1.04 -5.87 0.94
N GLU A 114 -1.35 -6.30 2.16
CA GLU A 114 -1.20 -5.48 3.38
C GLU A 114 0.25 -5.01 3.58
N TYR A 115 1.21 -5.90 3.39
CA TYR A 115 2.61 -5.53 3.45
C TYR A 115 2.99 -4.51 2.36
N PHE A 116 2.60 -4.76 1.11
CA PHE A 116 2.97 -3.92 -0.02
C PHE A 116 2.31 -2.55 0.00
N ILE A 117 1.06 -2.43 0.47
CA ILE A 117 0.40 -1.12 0.60
C ILE A 117 1.10 -0.26 1.65
N ASN A 118 1.54 -0.85 2.77
CA ASN A 118 2.35 -0.16 3.77
C ASN A 118 3.72 0.29 3.21
N VAL A 119 4.43 -0.60 2.52
CA VAL A 119 5.70 -0.27 1.85
C VAL A 119 5.50 0.89 0.88
N ALA A 120 4.44 0.83 0.07
CA ALA A 120 4.17 1.84 -0.95
C ALA A 120 3.87 3.21 -0.34
N HIS A 121 2.95 3.29 0.62
CA HIS A 121 2.63 4.57 1.27
C HIS A 121 3.85 5.20 1.95
N GLN A 122 4.65 4.39 2.66
CA GLN A 122 5.86 4.88 3.31
C GLN A 122 6.94 5.32 2.32
N PHE A 123 7.02 4.66 1.17
CA PHE A 123 7.92 5.07 0.09
C PHE A 123 7.48 6.41 -0.49
N VAL A 124 6.21 6.56 -0.82
CA VAL A 124 5.65 7.81 -1.36
C VAL A 124 5.78 8.96 -0.36
N GLU A 125 5.57 8.71 0.93
CA GLU A 125 5.83 9.70 1.98
C GLU A 125 7.30 10.14 2.00
N ALA A 126 8.23 9.20 1.82
CA ALA A 126 9.67 9.48 1.89
C ALA A 126 10.23 10.18 0.64
N VAL A 127 9.72 9.86 -0.55
CA VAL A 127 10.32 10.32 -1.82
C VAL A 127 9.38 11.13 -2.73
N GLY A 128 8.09 11.16 -2.42
CA GLY A 128 7.06 11.78 -3.25
C GLY A 128 6.68 10.96 -4.48
N VAL A 129 5.94 11.60 -5.39
CA VAL A 129 5.45 11.00 -6.64
C VAL A 129 6.28 11.50 -7.81
N PRO A 130 6.83 10.61 -8.68
CA PRO A 130 7.51 11.02 -9.89
C PRO A 130 6.60 11.84 -10.81
N GLU A 131 7.12 12.93 -11.37
CA GLU A 131 6.36 13.81 -12.28
C GLU A 131 5.77 13.03 -13.45
N SER A 132 6.52 12.10 -14.04
CA SER A 132 6.05 11.26 -15.14
C SER A 132 4.85 10.38 -14.77
N PHE A 133 4.74 9.94 -13.51
CA PHE A 133 3.57 9.20 -13.04
C PHE A 133 2.39 10.14 -12.79
N SER A 134 2.63 11.32 -12.20
CA SER A 134 1.62 12.37 -12.02
C SER A 134 1.00 12.80 -13.35
N GLU A 135 1.82 13.00 -14.39
CA GLU A 135 1.37 13.31 -15.75
C GLU A 135 0.51 12.19 -16.34
N LEU A 136 0.96 10.94 -16.19
CA LEU A 136 0.22 9.75 -16.64
C LEU A 136 -1.16 9.70 -15.99
N VAL A 137 -1.25 9.69 -14.67
CA VAL A 137 -2.55 9.56 -14.00
C VAL A 137 -3.43 10.79 -14.22
N TRP A 138 -2.85 11.99 -14.35
CA TRP A 138 -3.61 13.19 -14.70
C TRP A 138 -4.16 13.15 -16.13
N SER A 139 -3.43 12.56 -17.07
CA SER A 139 -3.94 12.33 -18.44
C SER A 139 -5.16 11.40 -18.42
N GLN A 140 -5.15 10.37 -17.58
CA GLN A 140 -6.28 9.45 -17.40
C GLN A 140 -7.47 10.15 -16.74
N VAL A 141 -7.24 11.10 -15.81
CA VAL A 141 -8.31 11.95 -15.26
C VAL A 141 -8.95 12.79 -16.37
N LYS A 142 -8.14 13.49 -17.17
CA LYS A 142 -8.62 14.34 -18.29
C LYS A 142 -9.35 13.56 -19.37
N ALA A 143 -8.95 12.32 -19.60
CA ALA A 143 -9.60 11.39 -20.53
C ALA A 143 -10.86 10.71 -19.96
N ASP A 144 -11.28 11.07 -18.73
CA ASP A 144 -12.44 10.51 -18.05
C ASP A 144 -12.39 8.97 -17.90
N VAL A 145 -11.19 8.41 -17.72
CA VAL A 145 -11.02 6.96 -17.50
C VAL A 145 -11.76 6.56 -16.22
N ARG A 146 -12.67 5.58 -16.31
CA ARG A 146 -13.49 5.18 -15.17
C ARG A 146 -12.69 4.42 -14.11
N GLY A 147 -12.99 4.75 -12.84
CA GLY A 147 -12.59 3.98 -11.66
C GLY A 147 -11.23 4.34 -11.09
N GLU A 148 -10.93 3.78 -9.93
CA GLU A 148 -9.63 3.86 -9.23
C GLU A 148 -9.32 2.54 -8.53
N THR A 149 -8.16 2.46 -7.86
CA THR A 149 -7.62 1.27 -7.18
C THR A 149 -7.74 1.28 -5.67
N SER A 150 -8.16 2.41 -5.08
CA SER A 150 -8.44 2.58 -3.66
C SER A 150 -9.54 3.61 -3.46
N GLN A 151 -10.16 3.57 -2.26
CA GLN A 151 -11.12 4.58 -1.82
C GLN A 151 -10.46 5.98 -1.78
N ASP A 152 -9.23 6.09 -1.28
CA ASP A 152 -8.51 7.35 -1.13
C ASP A 152 -8.23 8.01 -2.48
N ALA A 153 -7.78 7.21 -3.47
CA ALA A 153 -7.58 7.69 -4.84
C ALA A 153 -8.91 8.12 -5.46
N TRP A 154 -9.98 7.32 -5.28
CA TRP A 154 -11.32 7.62 -5.79
C TRP A 154 -11.87 8.94 -5.24
N GLU A 155 -11.83 9.12 -3.92
CA GLU A 155 -12.36 10.31 -3.25
C GLU A 155 -11.54 11.55 -3.58
N SER A 156 -10.20 11.44 -3.55
CA SER A 156 -9.31 12.56 -3.86
C SER A 156 -9.50 12.98 -5.31
N ARG A 157 -9.58 12.04 -6.26
CA ARG A 157 -9.89 12.32 -7.67
C ARG A 157 -11.24 13.00 -7.81
N ARG A 158 -12.28 12.53 -7.12
CA ARG A 158 -13.60 13.18 -7.18
C ARG A 158 -13.54 14.62 -6.68
N ARG A 159 -12.85 14.88 -5.56
CA ARG A 159 -12.65 16.23 -5.02
C ARG A 159 -11.94 17.17 -5.99
N THR A 160 -11.01 16.67 -6.82
CA THR A 160 -10.37 17.51 -7.86
C THR A 160 -11.35 18.01 -8.93
N ARG A 161 -12.45 17.29 -9.15
CA ARG A 161 -13.44 17.56 -10.20
C ARG A 161 -14.73 18.16 -9.67
N ASP A 162 -14.97 18.08 -8.36
CA ASP A 162 -16.10 18.73 -7.73
C ASP A 162 -15.90 20.24 -7.90
N ARG A 163 -16.64 20.80 -8.88
CA ARG A 163 -16.83 22.24 -9.02
C ARG A 163 -17.37 22.72 -7.69
N GLY A 164 -16.53 23.41 -6.91
CA GLY A 164 -16.92 23.88 -5.58
C GLY A 164 -18.33 24.45 -5.63
N ARG A 165 -19.21 24.01 -4.71
CA ARG A 165 -20.41 24.81 -4.44
C ARG A 165 -19.92 26.23 -4.18
N PRO A 166 -20.50 27.26 -4.81
CA PRO A 166 -20.05 28.62 -4.60
C PRO A 166 -20.21 28.93 -3.12
N HIS A 167 -19.09 28.99 -2.40
CA HIS A 167 -19.02 29.67 -1.12
C HIS A 167 -19.22 31.14 -1.48
N GLU A 168 -20.44 31.62 -1.22
CA GLU A 168 -20.85 33.01 -1.13
C GLU A 168 -20.37 33.93 -2.27
N ALA A 169 -21.31 34.23 -3.18
CA ALA A 169 -21.40 35.44 -4.01
C ALA A 169 -20.12 36.29 -4.13
N SER A 170 -19.28 35.94 -5.10
CA SER A 170 -18.36 36.88 -5.73
C SER A 170 -18.73 36.93 -7.21
N ASP A 171 -19.59 37.90 -7.54
CA ASP A 171 -20.04 38.28 -8.87
C ASP A 171 -18.87 38.76 -9.75
N LEU A 172 -18.03 37.84 -10.22
CA LEU A 172 -17.20 38.05 -11.40
C LEU A 172 -17.05 36.70 -12.11
N ALA A 173 -17.95 36.46 -13.07
CA ALA A 173 -17.88 35.38 -14.03
C ALA A 173 -16.52 35.40 -14.74
N THR A 174 -15.58 34.61 -14.23
CA THR A 174 -14.36 34.26 -14.96
C THR A 174 -14.70 33.00 -15.74
N GLU A 175 -15.24 33.20 -16.95
CA GLU A 175 -15.56 32.13 -17.87
C GLU A 175 -14.32 31.26 -18.15
N GLY A 176 -14.48 29.94 -17.99
CA GLY A 176 -13.67 28.96 -18.70
C GLY A 176 -12.44 28.35 -18.01
N ARG A 177 -12.10 28.68 -16.76
CA ARG A 177 -11.05 27.95 -16.04
C ARG A 177 -11.66 26.86 -15.15
N GLU A 178 -11.38 25.60 -15.47
CA GLU A 178 -11.61 24.49 -14.55
C GLU A 178 -10.85 24.78 -13.26
N HIS A 179 -11.58 25.04 -12.18
CA HIS A 179 -10.99 25.22 -10.87
C HIS A 179 -10.64 23.84 -10.31
N VAL A 180 -9.35 23.51 -10.30
CA VAL A 180 -8.84 22.26 -9.74
C VAL A 180 -8.42 22.50 -8.30
N ASP A 181 -8.93 21.69 -7.37
CA ASP A 181 -8.41 21.64 -6.01
C ASP A 181 -7.02 20.99 -6.02
N GLU A 182 -5.97 21.81 -5.95
CA GLU A 182 -4.58 21.34 -5.99
C GLU A 182 -4.21 20.50 -4.77
N LYS A 183 -4.84 20.69 -3.60
CA LYS A 183 -4.60 19.82 -2.44
C LYS A 183 -5.18 18.43 -2.69
N ALA A 184 -6.41 18.35 -3.20
CA ALA A 184 -7.02 17.08 -3.57
C ALA A 184 -6.25 16.37 -4.69
N LYS A 185 -5.63 17.14 -5.59
CA LYS A 185 -4.84 16.61 -6.70
C LYS A 185 -3.52 16.00 -6.23
N THR A 186 -2.81 16.66 -5.30
CA THR A 186 -1.62 16.08 -4.67
C THR A 186 -1.98 14.79 -3.93
N ALA A 187 -3.04 14.81 -3.11
CA ALA A 187 -3.50 13.60 -2.41
C ALA A 187 -3.89 12.48 -3.37
N TYR A 188 -4.49 12.82 -4.51
CA TYR A 188 -4.81 11.84 -5.56
C TYR A 188 -3.53 11.23 -6.17
N PHE A 189 -2.51 12.03 -6.46
CA PHE A 189 -1.25 11.51 -7.00
C PHE A 189 -0.56 10.58 -6.02
N GLU A 190 -0.52 10.95 -4.74
CA GLU A 190 0.08 10.13 -3.68
C GLU A 190 -0.65 8.79 -3.51
N ALA A 191 -1.99 8.82 -3.43
CA ALA A 191 -2.80 7.61 -3.32
C ALA A 191 -2.67 6.72 -4.55
N ALA A 192 -2.85 7.27 -5.75
CA ALA A 192 -2.79 6.50 -6.99
C ALA A 192 -1.42 5.86 -7.24
N PHE A 193 -0.34 6.53 -6.83
CA PHE A 193 1.01 6.00 -6.95
C PHE A 193 1.30 4.92 -5.92
N SER A 194 0.86 5.12 -4.67
CA SER A 194 0.97 4.11 -3.61
C SER A 194 0.24 2.82 -4.02
N ASP A 195 -0.98 2.92 -4.52
CA ASP A 195 -1.75 1.77 -5.01
C ASP A 195 -1.04 1.04 -6.16
N ALA A 196 -0.54 1.80 -7.15
CA ALA A 196 0.12 1.22 -8.31
C ALA A 196 1.41 0.48 -7.92
N LEU A 197 2.17 1.00 -6.97
CA LEU A 197 3.33 0.34 -6.39
C LEU A 197 2.93 -0.94 -5.64
N ALA A 198 1.90 -0.88 -4.81
CA ALA A 198 1.42 -2.02 -4.03
C ALA A 198 0.93 -3.16 -4.93
N ILE A 199 0.11 -2.84 -5.94
CA ILE A 199 -0.41 -3.80 -6.92
C ILE A 199 0.73 -4.36 -7.79
N TYR A 200 1.71 -3.55 -8.17
CA TYR A 200 2.89 -4.03 -8.90
C TYR A 200 3.70 -5.03 -8.06
N MET A 201 4.00 -4.70 -6.79
CA MET A 201 4.72 -5.59 -5.88
C MET A 201 3.93 -6.87 -5.59
N LEU A 202 2.60 -6.77 -5.51
CA LEU A 202 1.73 -7.94 -5.42
C LEU A 202 1.83 -8.82 -6.67
N ALA A 203 1.79 -8.23 -7.86
CA ALA A 203 1.80 -8.94 -9.14
C ALA A 203 3.14 -9.64 -9.46
N VAL A 204 4.25 -9.18 -8.89
CA VAL A 204 5.53 -9.91 -8.98
C VAL A 204 5.63 -11.05 -7.95
N THR A 205 4.72 -11.10 -6.98
CA THR A 205 4.74 -12.07 -5.88
C THR A 205 3.74 -13.19 -6.08
N ILE A 206 2.52 -12.86 -6.52
CA ILE A 206 1.38 -13.76 -6.63
C ILE A 206 0.62 -13.46 -7.92
N ASP A 207 0.26 -14.53 -8.64
CA ASP A 207 -0.68 -14.42 -9.77
C ASP A 207 -2.10 -14.17 -9.25
N PHE A 208 -2.76 -13.12 -9.75
CA PHE A 208 -4.16 -12.83 -9.44
C PHE A 208 -4.92 -12.34 -10.68
N ASP A 209 -6.24 -12.52 -10.69
CA ASP A 209 -7.10 -12.02 -11.74
C ASP A 209 -7.46 -10.55 -11.45
N TYR A 210 -7.57 -9.73 -12.50
CA TYR A 210 -7.94 -8.30 -12.38
C TYR A 210 -9.21 -8.06 -11.52
N THR A 211 -10.14 -9.01 -11.52
CA THR A 211 -11.38 -8.93 -10.73
C THR A 211 -11.16 -9.05 -9.23
N ASP A 212 -10.02 -9.58 -8.80
CA ASP A 212 -9.69 -9.77 -7.38
C ASP A 212 -9.35 -8.44 -6.70
N LEU A 213 -9.02 -7.40 -7.48
CA LEU A 213 -8.79 -6.03 -7.00
C LEU A 213 -10.08 -5.23 -6.78
N ARG A 214 -11.25 -5.83 -7.02
CA ARG A 214 -12.51 -5.09 -7.02
C ARG A 214 -13.07 -4.93 -5.61
N GLU A 215 -13.21 -3.68 -5.20
CA GLU A 215 -13.98 -3.30 -4.01
C GLU A 215 -15.44 -2.96 -4.32
N ARG A 216 -16.27 -2.85 -3.27
CA ARG A 216 -17.72 -2.61 -3.40
C ARG A 216 -18.06 -1.12 -3.51
N GLU A 217 -17.26 -0.27 -2.89
CA GLU A 217 -17.54 1.13 -2.58
C GLU A 217 -17.30 2.05 -3.78
N TYR A 218 -16.37 1.68 -4.66
CA TYR A 218 -15.98 2.46 -5.84
C TYR A 218 -15.77 1.55 -7.06
N PRO A 219 -15.90 2.08 -8.30
CA PRO A 219 -15.60 1.30 -9.48
C PRO A 219 -14.09 1.08 -9.62
N LEU A 220 -13.66 -0.16 -9.87
CA LEU A 220 -12.28 -0.50 -10.18
C LEU A 220 -11.79 0.21 -11.46
N LEU A 221 -10.56 0.72 -11.43
CA LEU A 221 -9.89 1.38 -12.55
C LEU A 221 -9.88 0.49 -13.79
N ALA A 222 -10.31 1.03 -14.92
CA ALA A 222 -10.35 0.29 -16.19
C ALA A 222 -9.02 -0.44 -16.48
N ALA A 223 -9.10 -1.75 -16.78
CA ALA A 223 -7.94 -2.62 -16.93
C ALA A 223 -6.81 -2.09 -17.85
N PRO A 224 -7.08 -1.47 -19.02
CA PRO A 224 -6.01 -0.90 -19.84
C PRO A 224 -5.24 0.23 -19.14
N ALA A 225 -5.94 1.08 -18.38
CA ALA A 225 -5.34 2.20 -17.65
C ALA A 225 -4.55 1.72 -16.43
N LEU A 226 -5.05 0.69 -15.72
CA LEU A 226 -4.27 0.03 -14.67
C LEU A 226 -3.00 -0.59 -15.25
N ALA A 227 -3.10 -1.31 -16.36
CA ALA A 227 -1.95 -1.93 -17.01
C ALA A 227 -0.90 -0.89 -17.44
N GLU A 228 -1.32 0.30 -17.87
CA GLU A 228 -0.43 1.41 -18.16
C GLU A 228 0.31 1.92 -16.91
N ARG A 229 -0.41 2.15 -15.80
CA ARG A 229 0.19 2.54 -14.51
C ARG A 229 1.22 1.51 -14.04
N LEU A 230 0.88 0.21 -14.09
CA LEU A 230 1.77 -0.85 -13.62
C LEU A 230 3.02 -1.01 -14.51
N ARG A 231 2.89 -0.90 -15.83
CA ARG A 231 4.07 -0.90 -16.72
C ARG A 231 4.97 0.30 -16.47
N HIS A 232 4.39 1.47 -16.20
CA HIS A 232 5.15 2.66 -15.85
C HIS A 232 5.94 2.45 -14.55
N VAL A 233 5.28 1.92 -13.51
CA VAL A 233 5.93 1.55 -12.25
C VAL A 233 7.05 0.54 -12.47
N ALA A 234 6.81 -0.52 -13.24
CA ALA A 234 7.82 -1.53 -13.54
C ALA A 234 9.05 -0.95 -14.28
N GLY A 235 8.84 0.06 -15.14
CA GLY A 235 9.92 0.78 -15.81
C GLY A 235 10.75 1.66 -14.86
N LEU A 236 10.10 2.24 -13.84
CA LEU A 236 10.77 3.06 -12.81
C LEU A 236 11.49 2.18 -11.76
N PHE A 237 10.88 1.07 -11.38
CA PHE A 237 11.34 0.18 -10.31
C PHE A 237 11.34 -1.28 -10.80
N PRO A 238 12.37 -1.68 -11.58
CA PRO A 238 12.48 -3.05 -12.08
C PRO A 238 12.44 -4.08 -10.95
N ALA A 239 11.83 -5.23 -11.24
CA ALA A 239 11.75 -6.35 -10.30
C ALA A 239 13.16 -6.86 -9.95
N ASN A 240 13.31 -7.39 -8.74
CA ASN A 240 14.58 -7.97 -8.29
C ASN A 240 14.92 -9.24 -9.09
N PRO A 241 16.19 -9.66 -9.14
CA PRO A 241 16.58 -10.92 -9.78
C PRO A 241 15.76 -12.11 -9.24
N GLY A 242 15.20 -12.92 -10.15
CA GLY A 242 14.33 -14.05 -9.80
C GLY A 242 12.84 -13.70 -9.65
N TYR A 243 12.47 -12.44 -9.85
CA TYR A 243 11.09 -11.96 -9.93
C TYR A 243 10.80 -11.43 -11.32
N GLU A 244 9.60 -11.69 -11.83
CA GLU A 244 9.17 -11.26 -13.16
C GLU A 244 7.81 -10.59 -13.05
N PHE A 245 7.59 -9.56 -13.87
CA PHE A 245 6.32 -8.87 -13.98
C PHE A 245 5.72 -9.11 -15.36
N GLU A 246 4.49 -9.61 -15.41
CA GLU A 246 3.77 -9.81 -16.67
C GLU A 246 2.29 -9.42 -16.51
N ILE A 247 1.71 -8.87 -17.58
CA ILE A 247 0.27 -8.63 -17.67
C ILE A 247 -0.28 -9.46 -18.82
N ARG A 248 -1.13 -10.44 -18.50
CA ARG A 248 -1.77 -11.32 -19.49
C ARG A 248 -3.22 -10.93 -19.73
N TYR A 249 -3.61 -10.87 -21.01
CA TYR A 249 -4.99 -10.60 -21.41
C TYR A 249 -5.67 -11.91 -21.82
N ARG A 250 -6.69 -12.33 -21.08
CA ARG A 250 -7.56 -13.42 -21.51
C ARG A 250 -8.53 -12.91 -22.58
N ARG A 251 -8.44 -13.45 -23.79
CA ARG A 251 -9.48 -13.25 -24.81
C ARG A 251 -10.70 -14.07 -24.40
N ARG A 252 -11.89 -13.45 -24.37
CA ARG A 252 -13.14 -14.20 -24.29
C ARG A 252 -13.33 -14.90 -25.65
N THR A 253 -13.16 -16.22 -25.68
CA THR A 253 -13.71 -17.09 -26.72
C THR A 253 -15.19 -17.30 -26.50
#